data_AF-A0A7G1KD81-F1
#
_entry.id   AF-A0A7G1KD81-F1
#
_cell.length_a   1.000
_cell.length_b   1.000
_cell.length_c   1.000
_cell.angle_alpha   90.00
_cell.angle_beta   90.00
_cell.angle_gamma   90.00
#
_symmetry.space_group_name_H-M   'P 1'
#
loop_
_entity.id
_entity.type
_entity.pdbx_description
1 polymer ?
#
loop_
_entity_poly.entity_id
_entity_poly.type
_entity_poly.pdbx_seq_one_letter_code
_entity_poly.pdbx_strand_id
1 'polypeptide(L)'
;MSDFGELSYDFGAIDDGGSDMNVRAQSITAHLGDMEREFQNFINVAFGGQGAEAFNQVQTNWTMQSNELIAALGQLSVRTLAAGEAMQGADVLAAKIIAG
;
A
#
# COMPACT_ATOMS: atom_id res chain seq x y z
N MET A 1 -39.32 9.19 6.35
CA MET A 1 -38.87 7.84 6.73
C MET A 1 -38.97 7.02 5.46
N SER A 2 -37.95 6.38 4.89
CA SER A 2 -36.56 6.17 5.29
C SER A 2 -35.86 5.84 3.96
N ASP A 3 -35.01 6.71 3.43
CA ASP A 3 -34.24 6.48 2.19
C ASP A 3 -32.94 5.69 2.51
N PHE A 4 -33.03 4.82 3.51
CA PHE A 4 -31.93 3.97 3.99
C PHE A 4 -31.94 2.60 3.28
N GLY A 5 -32.71 2.47 2.20
CA GLY A 5 -32.84 1.23 1.43
C GLY A 5 -31.63 0.88 0.56
N GLU A 6 -30.57 1.69 0.54
CA GLU A 6 -29.49 1.50 -0.44
C GLU A 6 -28.10 1.93 0.04
N LEU A 7 -27.80 1.78 1.34
CA LEU A 7 -26.39 1.63 1.75
C LEU A 7 -25.96 0.17 1.60
N SER A 8 -26.23 -0.41 0.43
CA SER A 8 -25.67 -1.70 0.01
C SER A 8 -24.21 -1.48 -0.36
N TYR A 9 -23.35 -1.25 0.63
CA TYR A 9 -21.92 -1.26 0.39
C TYR A 9 -21.51 -2.66 -0.07
N ASP A 10 -20.82 -2.75 -1.20
CA ASP A 10 -20.21 -4.00 -1.64
C ASP A 10 -18.96 -4.27 -0.79
N PHE A 11 -19.19 -4.82 0.41
CA PHE A 11 -18.13 -5.17 1.36
C PHE A 11 -17.13 -6.17 0.78
N GLY A 12 -17.59 -7.05 -0.13
CA GLY A 12 -16.73 -7.96 -0.88
C GLY A 12 -15.75 -7.17 -1.76
N ALA A 13 -16.24 -6.20 -2.53
CA ALA A 13 -15.38 -5.35 -3.35
C ALA A 13 -14.39 -4.48 -2.54
N ILE A 14 -14.75 -4.07 -1.31
CA ILE A 14 -13.83 -3.31 -0.43
C ILE A 14 -12.72 -4.23 0.09
N ASP A 15 -13.05 -5.45 0.53
CA ASP A 15 -12.08 -6.42 1.04
C ASP A 15 -11.16 -6.94 -0.07
N ASP A 16 -11.74 -7.22 -1.25
CA ASP A 16 -11.00 -7.55 -2.48
C ASP A 16 -10.07 -6.40 -2.89
N GLY A 17 -10.55 -5.15 -2.82
CA GLY A 17 -9.76 -3.96 -3.12
C GLY A 17 -8.60 -3.76 -2.14
N GLY A 18 -8.84 -3.92 -0.83
CA GLY A 18 -7.82 -3.83 0.20
C GLY A 18 -6.74 -4.91 0.06
N SER A 19 -7.16 -6.13 -0.27
CA SER A 19 -6.28 -7.27 -0.54
C SER A 19 -5.47 -7.08 -1.82
N ASP A 20 -6.08 -6.66 -2.93
CA ASP A 20 -5.38 -6.35 -4.19
C ASP A 20 -4.37 -5.22 -4.00
N MET A 21 -4.71 -4.18 -3.22
CA MET A 21 -3.78 -3.10 -2.88
C MET A 21 -2.58 -3.60 -2.08
N ASN A 22 -2.77 -4.53 -1.13
CA ASN A 22 -1.67 -5.12 -0.38
C ASN A 22 -0.74 -5.94 -1.30
N VAL A 23 -1.31 -6.75 -2.20
CA VAL A 23 -0.54 -7.53 -3.18
C VAL A 23 0.26 -6.59 -4.11
N ARG A 24 -0.36 -5.52 -4.61
CA ARG A 24 0.33 -4.52 -5.43
C ARG A 24 1.43 -3.81 -4.64
N ALA A 25 1.20 -3.48 -3.37
CA ALA A 25 2.20 -2.86 -2.52
C ALA A 25 3.42 -3.76 -2.32
N GLN A 26 3.21 -5.06 -2.09
CA GLN A 26 4.28 -6.05 -2.01
C GLN A 26 5.03 -6.19 -3.34
N SER A 27 4.31 -6.20 -4.47
CA SER A 27 4.93 -6.25 -5.80
C SER A 27 5.80 -5.02 -6.09
N ILE A 28 5.31 -3.82 -5.75
CA ILE A 28 6.08 -2.57 -5.88
C ILE A 28 7.33 -2.65 -4.99
N THR A 29 7.17 -3.08 -3.73
CA THR A 29 8.29 -3.26 -2.80
C THR A 29 9.36 -4.19 -3.38
N ALA A 30 8.96 -5.32 -3.96
CA ALA A 30 9.87 -6.25 -4.61
C ALA A 30 10.61 -5.62 -5.80
N HIS A 31 9.88 -4.90 -6.66
CA HIS A 31 10.49 -4.21 -7.81
C HIS A 31 11.50 -3.13 -7.39
N LEU A 32 11.21 -2.37 -6.33
CA LEU A 32 12.14 -1.36 -5.80
C LEU A 32 13.43 -2.03 -5.29
N GLY A 33 13.31 -3.18 -4.60
CA GLY A 33 14.44 -3.95 -4.10
C GLY A 33 15.27 -4.60 -5.21
N ASP A 34 14.63 -5.10 -6.27
CA ASP A 34 15.31 -5.66 -7.43
C ASP A 34 16.09 -4.59 -8.19
N MET A 35 15.49 -3.41 -8.39
CA MET A 35 16.18 -2.31 -9.04
C MET A 35 17.37 -1.82 -8.21
N GLU A 36 17.24 -1.73 -6.88
CA GLU A 36 18.38 -1.38 -6.02
C GLU A 36 19.53 -2.40 -6.18
N ARG A 37 19.22 -3.69 -6.28
CA ARG A 37 20.21 -4.75 -6.49
C ARG A 37 20.90 -4.62 -7.86
N GLU A 38 20.15 -4.35 -8.92
CA GLU A 38 20.73 -4.10 -10.25
C GLU A 38 21.62 -2.85 -10.25
N PHE A 39 21.19 -1.77 -9.59
CA PHE A 39 21.94 -0.54 -9.47
C PHE A 39 23.28 -0.75 -8.73
N GLN A 40 23.26 -1.52 -7.64
CA GLN A 40 24.48 -1.90 -6.91
C GLN A 40 25.43 -2.74 -7.75
N ASN A 41 24.90 -3.72 -8.49
CA ASN A 41 25.72 -4.53 -9.40
C ASN A 41 26.35 -3.67 -10.49
N PHE A 42 25.58 -2.77 -11.10
CA PHE A 42 26.11 -1.84 -12.10
C PHE A 42 27.27 -1.02 -11.56
N ILE A 43 27.15 -0.51 -10.32
CA ILE A 43 28.23 0.26 -9.69
C ILE A 43 29.49 -0.54 -9.47
N ASN A 44 29.35 -1.70 -8.85
CA ASN A 44 30.50 -2.56 -8.54
C ASN A 44 31.28 -2.95 -9.80
N VAL A 45 30.59 -3.03 -10.94
CA VAL A 45 31.19 -3.33 -12.24
C VAL A 45 31.74 -2.09 -12.95
N ALA A 46 31.01 -0.97 -12.93
CA ALA A 46 31.30 0.18 -13.79
C ALA A 46 32.13 1.29 -13.13
N PHE A 47 32.08 1.42 -11.80
CA PHE A 47 32.70 2.54 -11.10
C PHE A 47 33.52 2.09 -9.89
N GLY A 48 34.84 2.06 -10.05
CA GLY A 48 35.79 2.12 -8.92
C GLY A 48 36.31 3.55 -8.75
N GLY A 49 36.33 4.09 -7.53
CA GLY A 49 36.88 5.43 -7.21
C GLY A 49 35.82 6.53 -6.99
N GLN A 50 36.13 7.80 -7.28
CA GLN A 50 35.33 9.01 -6.95
C GLN A 50 33.85 8.99 -7.40
N GLY A 51 33.48 8.14 -8.37
CA GLY A 51 32.06 7.92 -8.73
C GLY A 51 31.22 7.30 -7.60
N ALA A 52 31.85 6.61 -6.64
CA ALA A 52 31.17 5.94 -5.54
C ALA A 52 30.52 6.91 -4.52
N GLU A 53 31.06 8.12 -4.31
CA GLU A 53 30.48 9.07 -3.34
C GLU A 53 29.16 9.68 -3.82
N ALA A 54 29.13 10.18 -5.06
CA ALA A 54 27.89 10.66 -5.67
C ALA A 54 26.83 9.54 -5.73
N PHE A 55 27.27 8.30 -5.89
CA PHE A 55 26.38 7.16 -5.94
C PHE A 55 25.84 6.70 -4.59
N ASN A 56 26.65 6.77 -3.53
CA ASN A 56 26.17 6.55 -2.16
C ASN A 56 25.03 7.51 -1.83
N GLN A 57 25.10 8.74 -2.33
CA GLN A 57 24.05 9.74 -2.13
C GLN A 57 22.77 9.42 -2.92
N VAL A 58 22.92 8.96 -4.17
CA VAL A 58 21.78 8.46 -4.97
C VAL A 58 21.13 7.23 -4.33
N GLN A 59 21.94 6.26 -3.88
CA GLN A 59 21.44 5.07 -3.19
C GLN A 59 20.66 5.46 -1.93
N THR A 60 21.24 6.32 -1.09
CA THR A 60 20.59 6.75 0.16
C THR A 60 19.24 7.40 -0.11
N ASN A 61 19.16 8.27 -1.14
CA ASN A 61 17.90 8.92 -1.52
C ASN A 61 16.89 7.89 -2.08
N TRP A 62 17.35 6.96 -2.92
CA TRP A 62 16.53 5.89 -3.47
C TRP A 62 15.90 5.02 -2.37
N THR A 63 16.72 4.53 -1.43
CA THR A 63 16.26 3.71 -0.31
C THR A 63 15.26 4.50 0.56
N MET A 64 15.53 5.78 0.82
CA MET A 64 14.65 6.63 1.61
C MET A 64 13.26 6.78 0.96
N GLN A 65 13.21 7.15 -0.32
CA GLN A 65 11.95 7.33 -1.04
C GLN A 65 11.19 6.01 -1.22
N SER A 66 11.92 4.91 -1.45
CA SER A 66 11.33 3.58 -1.53
C SER A 66 10.66 3.20 -0.21
N ASN A 67 11.33 3.42 0.93
CA ASN A 67 10.76 3.16 2.25
C ASN A 67 9.53 4.03 2.53
N GLU A 68 9.54 5.29 2.12
CA GLU A 68 8.39 6.20 2.27
C GLU A 68 7.18 5.71 1.45
N LEU A 69 7.40 5.29 0.20
CA LEU A 69 6.35 4.74 -0.64
C LEU A 69 5.77 3.45 -0.06
N ILE A 70 6.63 2.55 0.43
CA ILE A 70 6.21 1.30 1.08
C ILE A 70 5.35 1.60 2.31
N ALA A 71 5.76 2.54 3.15
CA ALA A 71 5.01 2.95 4.33
C ALA A 71 3.64 3.55 3.96
N ALA A 72 3.59 4.40 2.93
CA ALA A 72 2.35 5.01 2.44
C ALA A 72 1.38 3.96 1.89
N LEU A 73 1.88 3.00 1.11
CA LEU A 73 1.07 1.90 0.57
C LEU A 73 0.53 0.99 1.68
N GLY A 74 1.36 0.69 2.68
CA GLY A 74 0.92 -0.06 3.87
C GLY A 74 -0.17 0.66 4.65
N GLN A 75 -0.01 1.96 4.91
CA GLN A 75 -1.05 2.77 5.57
C GLN A 75 -2.35 2.82 4.76
N LEU A 76 -2.25 2.95 3.44
CA LEU A 76 -3.40 2.99 2.57
C LEU A 76 -4.18 1.66 2.63
N SER A 77 -3.48 0.52 2.55
CA SER A 77 -4.10 -0.80 2.68
C SER A 77 -4.82 -0.98 4.03
N VAL A 78 -4.16 -0.63 5.14
CA VAL A 78 -4.77 -0.71 6.49
C VAL A 78 -6.02 0.17 6.59
N ARG A 79 -5.98 1.39 6.04
CA ARG A 79 -7.14 2.31 6.08
C ARG A 79 -8.31 1.79 5.24
N THR A 80 -8.05 1.19 4.08
CA THR A 80 -9.09 0.60 3.24
C THR A 80 -9.78 -0.54 3.96
N LEU A 81 -9.02 -1.44 4.59
CA LEU A 81 -9.58 -2.55 5.38
C LEU A 81 -10.38 -2.03 6.59
N ALA A 82 -9.83 -1.08 7.35
CA ALA A 82 -10.52 -0.49 8.49
C ALA A 82 -11.80 0.25 8.09
N ALA A 83 -11.84 0.88 6.92
CA ALA A 83 -13.06 1.50 6.39
C ALA A 83 -14.12 0.43 6.05
N GLY A 84 -13.72 -0.68 5.46
CA GLY A 84 -14.59 -1.84 5.21
C GLY A 84 -15.21 -2.39 6.49
N GLU A 85 -14.39 -2.65 7.52
CA GLU A 85 -14.85 -3.14 8.83
C GLU A 85 -15.81 -2.15 9.51
N ALA A 86 -15.48 -0.86 9.52
CA ALA A 86 -16.33 0.17 10.13
C ALA A 86 -17.68 0.31 9.43
N MET A 87 -17.69 0.24 8.09
CA MET A 87 -18.93 0.29 7.30
C MET A 87 -19.78 -0.96 7.54
N GLN A 88 -19.16 -2.15 7.64
CA GLN A 88 -19.87 -3.39 7.97
C GLN A 88 -20.51 -3.32 9.36
N GLY A 89 -19.79 -2.77 10.34
CA GLY A 89 -20.33 -2.57 11.70
C GLY A 89 -21.52 -1.59 11.73
N ALA A 90 -21.45 -0.50 10.96
CA ALA A 90 -22.54 0.46 10.85
C ALA A 90 -23.79 -0.16 10.20
N ASP A 91 -23.62 -0.99 9.17
CA ASP A 91 -24.73 -1.68 8.49
C ASP A 91 -25.41 -2.72 9.40
N VAL A 92 -24.62 -3.52 10.14
CA VAL A 92 -25.17 -4.47 11.14
C VAL A 92 -25.97 -3.75 12.23
N LEU A 93 -25.51 -2.58 12.69
CA LEU A 93 -26.24 -1.77 13.67
C LEU A 93 -27.53 -1.20 13.08
N ALA A 94 -27.48 -0.67 11.86
CA ALA A 94 -28.67 -0.17 11.17
C ALA A 94 -29.71 -1.27 10.95
N ALA A 95 -29.30 -2.46 10.49
CA ALA A 95 -30.17 -3.62 10.31
C ALA A 95 -30.84 -4.06 11.62
N LYS A 96 -30.10 -4.05 12.75
CA LYS A 96 -30.66 -4.37 14.08
C LYS A 96 -31.68 -3.36 14.57
N ILE A 97 -31.50 -2.07 14.26
CA ILE A 97 -32.45 -1.01 14.62
C ILE A 97 -33.74 -1.10 13.78
N ILE A 98 -33.66 -1.58 12.54
CA ILE A 98 -34.82 -1.74 11.65
C ILE A 98 -35.61 -3.02 11.95
N ALA A 99 -34.94 -4.09 12.42
CA ALA A 99 -35.57 -5.36 12.74
C ALA A 99 -36.21 -5.44 14.14
N GLY A 100 -36.00 -4.43 14.99
CA GLY A 100 -36.59 -4.30 16.33
C GLY A 100 -37.74 -3.30 16.35
#